data_AF-A0A0G1VT76-F1
#
_entry.id   AF-A0A0G1VT76-F1
#
_cell.length_a   1.000
_cell.length_b   1.000
_cell.length_c   1.000
_cell.angle_alpha   90.00
_cell.angle_beta   90.00
_cell.angle_gamma   90.00
#
_symmetry.space_group_name_H-M   'P 1'
#
loop_
_entity.id
_entity.type
_entity.pdbx_description
1 polymer ?
#
loop_
_entity_poly.entity_id
_entity_poly.type
_entity_poly.pdbx_seq_one_letter_code
_entity_poly.pdbx_strand_id
1 'polypeptide(L)'
;SPTKRNFIILFFLFTLGFLLRPALLTIPIATLPVLAWHFRKKSAILISAVLTLIGFLLVPITYAQVNRIGSGYPGIQIVGDIDILGRILETRLPIDSARDYHYFYTTVRDYETKTLTPHPFRFLEYYDPDIYQKMERFIELHNFNRTVIIHALPEFLTHMITNIPEVLLEVNEFTQVKNRNAGVIATIVWAVQQIYGKIQYVTLLIPFVWIVVMILWVTKPTRARTLTALLGTMVMSQILLIAAVVYRDIGGQYQRLLSVIRPQIFLFLVLSVWSLWPHGREEQKVL
;
A
#
# COMPACT_ATOMS: atom_id res chain seq x y z
N SER A 1 -7.76 -15.87 -25.76
CA SER A 1 -8.26 -14.47 -25.68
C SER A 1 -8.90 -14.25 -24.32
N PRO A 2 -8.74 -13.09 -23.66
CA PRO A 2 -9.49 -12.79 -22.43
C PRO A 2 -11.00 -12.91 -22.70
N THR A 3 -11.70 -13.68 -21.89
CA THR A 3 -13.16 -13.88 -22.02
C THR A 3 -13.88 -13.10 -20.93
N LYS A 4 -15.19 -12.84 -21.13
CA LYS A 4 -16.07 -12.25 -20.09
C LYS A 4 -15.96 -13.00 -18.76
N ARG A 5 -15.83 -14.33 -18.82
CA ARG A 5 -15.62 -15.22 -17.66
C ARG A 5 -14.37 -14.84 -16.87
N ASN A 6 -13.26 -14.48 -17.53
CA ASN A 6 -12.03 -14.08 -16.84
C ASN A 6 -12.21 -12.80 -16.01
N PHE A 7 -12.97 -11.83 -16.53
CA PHE A 7 -13.26 -10.58 -15.81
C PHE A 7 -14.22 -10.79 -14.62
N ILE A 8 -15.17 -11.72 -14.76
CA ILE A 8 -16.02 -12.13 -13.64
C ILE A 8 -15.17 -12.78 -12.54
N ILE A 9 -14.28 -13.71 -12.91
CA ILE A 9 -13.36 -14.34 -11.94
C ILE A 9 -12.46 -13.29 -11.28
N LEU A 10 -11.88 -12.36 -12.05
CA LEU A 10 -11.07 -11.27 -11.51
C LEU A 10 -11.86 -10.40 -10.54
N PHE A 11 -13.11 -10.05 -10.87
CA PHE A 11 -13.98 -9.30 -9.96
C PHE A 11 -14.15 -10.02 -8.62
N PHE A 12 -14.47 -11.32 -8.63
CA PHE A 12 -14.61 -12.09 -7.39
C PHE A 12 -13.30 -12.17 -6.61
N LEU A 13 -12.16 -12.37 -7.28
CA LEU A 13 -10.85 -12.41 -6.63
C LEU A 13 -10.48 -11.05 -6.00
N PHE A 14 -10.79 -9.94 -6.68
CA PHE A 14 -10.56 -8.60 -6.13
C PHE A 14 -11.45 -8.32 -4.93
N THR A 15 -12.73 -8.66 -5.01
CA THR A 15 -13.68 -8.52 -3.89
C THR A 15 -13.24 -9.37 -2.70
N LEU A 16 -12.87 -10.63 -2.93
CA LEU A 16 -12.36 -11.51 -1.87
C LEU A 16 -11.07 -10.95 -1.26
N GLY A 17 -10.15 -10.45 -2.10
CA GLY A 17 -8.92 -9.78 -1.64
C GLY A 17 -9.23 -8.59 -0.73
N PHE A 18 -10.14 -7.70 -1.14
CA PHE A 18 -10.57 -6.56 -0.34
C PHE A 18 -11.16 -6.99 1.01
N LEU A 19 -12.03 -8.02 1.03
CA LEU A 19 -12.66 -8.51 2.26
C LEU A 19 -11.65 -9.18 3.21
N LEU A 20 -10.62 -9.85 2.67
CA LEU A 20 -9.52 -10.38 3.47
C LEU A 20 -8.65 -9.26 4.05
N ARG A 21 -8.43 -8.21 3.26
CA ARG A 21 -7.60 -7.07 3.65
C ARG A 21 -7.95 -5.83 2.82
N PRO A 22 -8.52 -4.77 3.44
CA PRO A 22 -8.90 -3.57 2.69
C PRO A 22 -7.75 -2.90 1.94
N ALA A 23 -6.52 -3.00 2.46
CA ALA A 23 -5.31 -2.55 1.77
C ALA A 23 -5.15 -3.10 0.33
N LEU A 24 -5.75 -4.26 0.03
CA LEU A 24 -5.74 -4.85 -1.32
C LEU A 24 -6.67 -4.14 -2.31
N LEU A 25 -7.41 -3.12 -1.88
CA LEU A 25 -8.20 -2.25 -2.78
C LEU A 25 -7.35 -1.58 -3.87
N THR A 26 -6.06 -1.37 -3.60
CA THR A 26 -5.14 -0.70 -4.53
C THR A 26 -4.80 -1.58 -5.74
N ILE A 27 -4.91 -2.91 -5.61
CA ILE A 27 -4.57 -3.86 -6.67
C ILE A 27 -5.47 -3.70 -7.91
N PRO A 28 -6.81 -3.81 -7.81
CA PRO A 28 -7.69 -3.61 -8.96
C PRO A 28 -7.60 -2.20 -9.53
N ILE A 29 -7.49 -1.18 -8.67
CA ILE A 29 -7.37 0.23 -9.10
C ILE A 29 -6.11 0.44 -9.94
N ALA A 30 -5.01 -0.21 -9.58
CA ALA A 30 -3.75 -0.05 -10.28
C ALA A 30 -3.62 -0.98 -11.51
N THR A 31 -4.17 -2.19 -11.47
CA THR A 31 -3.97 -3.21 -12.53
C THR A 31 -4.99 -3.15 -13.67
N LEU A 32 -6.25 -2.81 -13.40
CA LEU A 32 -7.28 -2.74 -14.44
C LEU A 32 -7.02 -1.65 -15.49
N PRO A 33 -6.50 -0.45 -15.16
CA PRO A 33 -6.10 0.54 -16.16
C PRO A 33 -4.99 0.04 -17.09
N VAL A 34 -4.03 -0.73 -16.57
CA VAL A 34 -2.95 -1.35 -17.38
C VAL A 34 -3.56 -2.36 -18.35
N LEU A 35 -4.49 -3.21 -17.90
CA LEU A 35 -5.20 -4.15 -18.78
C LEU A 35 -6.06 -3.44 -19.83
N ALA A 36 -6.79 -2.40 -19.43
CA ALA A 36 -7.61 -1.59 -20.31
C ALA A 36 -6.78 -0.94 -21.43
N TRP A 37 -5.62 -0.37 -21.09
CA TRP A 37 -4.70 0.22 -22.07
C TRP A 37 -4.11 -0.83 -23.02
N HIS A 38 -3.64 -1.97 -22.50
CA HIS A 38 -3.04 -3.03 -23.32
C HIS A 38 -4.03 -3.56 -24.38
N PHE A 39 -5.29 -3.72 -23.99
CA PHE A 39 -6.34 -4.22 -24.88
C PHE A 39 -7.23 -3.11 -25.47
N ARG A 40 -6.77 -1.85 -25.52
CA ARG A 40 -7.57 -0.69 -25.96
C ARG A 40 -8.22 -0.81 -27.35
N LYS A 41 -7.65 -1.61 -28.26
CA LYS A 41 -8.21 -1.88 -29.59
C LYS A 41 -9.35 -2.91 -29.59
N LYS A 42 -9.54 -3.65 -28.49
CA LYS A 42 -10.57 -4.69 -28.32
C LYS A 42 -11.66 -4.14 -27.40
N SER A 43 -12.65 -3.47 -27.99
CA SER A 43 -13.74 -2.78 -27.28
C SER A 43 -14.41 -3.64 -26.20
N ALA A 44 -14.70 -4.91 -26.49
CA ALA A 44 -15.29 -5.83 -25.52
C ALA A 44 -14.44 -6.04 -24.26
N ILE A 45 -13.11 -6.08 -24.39
CA ILE A 45 -12.18 -6.25 -23.26
C ILE A 45 -12.06 -4.95 -22.47
N LEU A 46 -11.96 -3.81 -23.18
CA LEU A 46 -11.94 -2.49 -22.56
C LEU A 46 -13.18 -2.26 -21.70
N ILE A 47 -14.37 -2.50 -22.26
CA ILE A 47 -15.65 -2.39 -21.56
C ILE A 47 -15.67 -3.32 -20.34
N SER A 48 -15.22 -4.57 -20.50
CA SER A 48 -15.18 -5.52 -19.37
C SER A 48 -14.25 -5.03 -18.25
N ALA A 49 -13.06 -4.51 -18.57
CA ALA A 49 -12.12 -3.98 -17.58
C ALA A 49 -12.70 -2.77 -16.83
N VAL A 50 -13.35 -1.85 -17.54
CA VAL A 50 -13.98 -0.66 -16.96
C VAL A 50 -15.16 -1.07 -16.07
N LEU A 51 -16.04 -1.96 -16.53
CA LEU A 51 -17.17 -2.44 -15.74
C LEU A 51 -16.70 -3.20 -14.49
N THR A 52 -15.65 -4.03 -14.59
CA THR A 52 -15.05 -4.68 -13.42
C THR A 52 -14.50 -3.65 -12.43
N LEU A 53 -13.84 -2.59 -12.91
CA LEU A 53 -13.31 -1.53 -12.04
C LEU A 53 -14.44 -0.77 -11.34
N ILE A 54 -15.47 -0.34 -12.08
CA ILE A 54 -16.64 0.36 -11.52
C ILE A 54 -17.35 -0.53 -10.51
N GLY A 55 -17.65 -1.78 -10.89
CA GLY A 55 -18.28 -2.75 -10.00
C GLY A 55 -17.45 -2.98 -8.74
N PHE A 56 -16.12 -3.06 -8.87
CA PHE A 56 -15.23 -3.20 -7.71
C PHE A 56 -15.25 -1.96 -6.83
N LEU A 57 -15.22 -0.74 -7.38
CA LEU A 57 -15.26 0.51 -6.60
C LEU A 57 -16.57 0.69 -5.82
N LEU A 58 -17.66 0.08 -6.28
CA LEU A 58 -18.92 0.04 -5.52
C LEU A 58 -18.83 -0.83 -4.27
N VAL A 59 -17.95 -1.84 -4.22
CA VAL A 59 -17.78 -2.72 -3.05
C VAL A 59 -17.34 -1.96 -1.79
N PRO A 60 -16.21 -1.21 -1.76
CA PRO A 60 -15.80 -0.48 -0.57
C PRO A 60 -16.80 0.63 -0.19
N ILE A 61 -17.47 1.26 -1.17
CA ILE A 61 -18.53 2.25 -0.90
C ILE A 61 -19.71 1.58 -0.19
N THR A 62 -20.18 0.44 -0.69
CA THR A 62 -21.28 -0.32 -0.09
C THR A 62 -20.87 -0.82 1.30
N TYR A 63 -19.63 -1.29 1.45
CA TYR A 63 -19.09 -1.72 2.73
C TYR A 63 -19.11 -0.59 3.78
N ALA A 64 -18.61 0.60 3.41
CA ALA A 64 -18.63 1.78 4.29
C ALA A 64 -20.06 2.20 4.65
N GLN A 65 -21.00 2.11 3.71
CA GLN A 65 -22.42 2.41 3.97
C GLN A 65 -23.05 1.39 4.94
N VAL A 66 -22.76 0.10 4.79
CA VAL A 66 -23.20 -0.94 5.72
C VAL A 66 -22.61 -0.70 7.10
N ASN A 67 -21.33 -0.33 7.18
CA ASN A 67 -20.66 0.00 8.44
C ASN A 67 -21.29 1.21 9.14
N ARG A 68 -21.67 2.23 8.36
CA ARG A 68 -22.37 3.41 8.86
C ARG A 68 -23.74 3.06 9.44
N ILE A 69 -24.50 2.19 8.78
CA ILE A 69 -25.84 1.78 9.24
C ILE A 69 -25.75 0.85 10.47
N GLY A 70 -24.83 -0.12 10.45
CA GLY A 70 -24.73 -1.15 11.49
C GLY A 70 -23.94 -0.71 12.73
N SER A 71 -22.89 0.08 12.55
CA SER A 71 -21.94 0.45 13.61
C SER A 71 -21.80 1.97 13.81
N GLY A 72 -22.51 2.79 13.04
CA GLY A 72 -22.46 4.26 13.13
C GLY A 72 -21.19 4.89 12.52
N TYR A 73 -20.20 4.09 12.11
CA TYR A 73 -18.91 4.57 11.64
C TYR A 73 -18.87 4.71 10.10
N PRO A 74 -18.51 5.89 9.54
CA PRO A 74 -18.59 6.17 8.11
C PRO A 74 -17.42 5.61 7.28
N GLY A 75 -16.35 5.13 7.92
CA GLY A 75 -15.16 4.63 7.24
C GLY A 75 -15.20 3.12 6.94
N ILE A 76 -14.12 2.64 6.31
CA ILE A 76 -13.93 1.19 6.06
C ILE A 76 -13.48 0.50 7.35
N GLN A 77 -12.46 1.02 8.04
CA GLN A 77 -11.94 0.43 9.28
C GLN A 77 -11.39 1.51 10.21
N ILE A 78 -11.81 1.47 11.48
CA ILE A 78 -11.33 2.37 12.53
C ILE A 78 -9.80 2.33 12.65
N VAL A 79 -9.22 1.13 12.60
CA VAL A 79 -7.75 0.95 12.67
C VAL A 79 -7.04 1.72 11.55
N GLY A 80 -7.63 1.78 10.35
CA GLY A 80 -7.06 2.57 9.24
C GLY A 80 -7.04 4.06 9.52
N ASP A 81 -8.06 4.60 10.21
CA ASP A 81 -8.06 6.01 10.63
C ASP A 81 -7.05 6.25 11.77
N ILE A 82 -6.86 5.29 12.67
CA ILE A 82 -5.81 5.38 13.70
C ILE A 82 -4.42 5.41 13.05
N ASP A 83 -4.20 4.62 12.00
CA ASP A 83 -2.93 4.61 11.27
C ASP A 83 -2.68 5.95 10.54
N ILE A 84 -3.71 6.53 9.92
CA ILE A 84 -3.64 7.87 9.30
C ILE A 84 -3.33 8.95 10.35
N LEU A 85 -3.94 8.88 11.54
CA LEU A 85 -3.60 9.77 12.64
C LEU A 85 -2.13 9.65 13.03
N GLY A 86 -1.62 8.42 13.14
CA GLY A 86 -0.19 8.18 13.38
C GLY A 86 0.67 8.86 12.33
N ARG A 87 0.23 8.85 11.08
CA ARG A 87 0.93 9.53 9.99
C ARG A 87 0.88 11.05 10.08
N ILE A 88 -0.27 11.63 10.44
CA ILE A 88 -0.42 13.07 10.70
C ILE A 88 0.56 13.50 11.80
N LEU A 89 0.64 12.74 12.91
CA LEU A 89 1.54 13.01 14.02
C LEU A 89 3.03 12.85 13.65
N GLU A 90 3.37 11.79 12.93
CA GLU A 90 4.75 11.47 12.55
C GLU A 90 5.31 12.47 11.54
N THR A 91 4.48 12.91 10.60
CA THR A 91 4.88 13.86 9.54
C THR A 91 4.54 15.30 9.87
N ARG A 92 3.89 15.56 11.02
CA ARG A 92 3.47 16.89 11.50
C ARG A 92 2.71 17.68 10.43
N LEU A 93 1.71 17.03 9.83
CA LEU A 93 0.92 17.67 8.78
C LEU A 93 0.15 18.87 9.36
N PRO A 94 0.00 19.97 8.60
CA PRO A 94 -0.80 21.12 9.03
C PRO A 94 -2.25 20.73 9.35
N ILE A 95 -2.67 20.90 10.61
CA ILE A 95 -4.00 20.51 11.08
C ILE A 95 -5.03 21.66 11.10
N ASP A 96 -4.64 22.87 10.70
CA ASP A 96 -5.47 24.07 10.82
C ASP A 96 -6.77 24.03 10.02
N SER A 97 -6.83 23.22 8.96
CA SER A 97 -8.05 23.00 8.18
C SER A 97 -9.10 22.20 8.94
N ALA A 98 -8.73 21.49 10.01
CA ALA A 98 -9.58 20.58 10.76
C ALA A 98 -10.01 21.13 12.14
N ARG A 99 -9.99 22.46 12.31
CA ARG A 99 -10.33 23.17 13.56
C ARG A 99 -11.74 22.87 14.10
N ASP A 100 -12.68 22.56 13.20
CA ASP A 100 -14.07 22.25 13.56
C ASP A 100 -14.21 20.91 14.30
N TYR A 101 -13.20 20.03 14.20
CA TYR A 101 -13.11 18.77 14.94
C TYR A 101 -12.32 19.00 16.24
N HIS A 102 -12.97 19.71 17.16
CA HIS A 102 -12.34 20.33 18.32
C HIS A 102 -11.50 19.37 19.18
N TYR A 103 -11.97 18.14 19.43
CA TYR A 103 -11.24 17.21 20.29
C TYR A 103 -9.90 16.82 19.66
N PHE A 104 -9.89 16.40 18.39
CA PHE A 104 -8.64 16.01 17.73
C PHE A 104 -7.76 17.21 17.40
N TYR A 105 -8.33 18.35 17.02
CA TYR A 105 -7.55 19.56 16.79
C TYR A 105 -6.77 20.00 18.05
N THR A 106 -7.45 20.06 19.20
CA THR A 106 -6.83 20.50 20.46
C THR A 106 -5.82 19.49 20.99
N THR A 107 -6.16 18.20 20.97
CA THR A 107 -5.27 17.13 21.47
C THR A 107 -4.04 16.95 20.59
N VAL A 108 -4.17 16.98 19.26
CA VAL A 108 -3.00 16.90 18.35
C VAL A 108 -2.09 18.11 18.57
N ARG A 109 -2.65 19.32 18.63
CA ARG A 109 -1.87 20.54 18.87
C ARG A 109 -1.11 20.50 20.20
N ASP A 110 -1.78 20.07 21.28
CA ASP A 110 -1.13 19.88 22.59
C ASP A 110 -0.03 18.82 22.53
N TYR A 111 -0.29 17.69 21.87
CA TYR A 111 0.68 16.59 21.75
C TYR A 111 1.95 16.98 20.99
N GLU A 112 1.80 17.73 19.90
CA GLU A 112 2.92 18.25 19.12
C GLU A 112 3.81 19.19 19.95
N THR A 113 3.21 20.04 20.80
CA THR A 113 3.99 20.93 21.68
C THR A 113 4.78 20.19 22.76
N LYS A 114 4.30 19.01 23.17
CA LYS A 114 4.94 18.16 24.19
C LYS A 114 6.07 17.29 23.63
N THR A 115 6.29 17.29 22.31
CA THR A 115 7.35 16.50 21.65
C THR A 115 7.35 15.01 22.01
N LEU A 116 6.15 14.45 22.26
CA LEU A 116 5.98 13.04 22.59
C LEU A 116 6.18 12.16 21.36
N THR A 117 6.52 10.88 21.56
CA THR A 117 6.66 9.89 20.49
C THR A 117 5.34 9.81 19.71
N PRO A 118 5.32 9.91 18.36
CA PRO A 118 4.10 10.02 17.56
C PRO A 118 3.34 8.68 17.45
N HIS A 119 2.93 8.10 18.59
CA HIS A 119 2.32 6.78 18.65
C HIS A 119 0.80 6.90 18.73
N PRO A 120 0.03 6.54 17.69
CA PRO A 120 -1.38 6.90 17.60
C PRO A 120 -2.24 6.23 18.69
N PHE A 121 -2.00 4.98 19.05
CA PHE A 121 -2.78 4.32 20.13
C PHE A 121 -2.49 4.94 21.51
N ARG A 122 -1.21 5.15 21.85
CA ARG A 122 -0.82 5.87 23.07
C ARG A 122 -1.32 7.31 23.10
N PHE A 123 -1.34 7.99 21.95
CA PHE A 123 -1.94 9.32 21.83
C PHE A 123 -3.42 9.28 22.23
N LEU A 124 -4.18 8.33 21.68
CA LEU A 124 -5.60 8.17 21.99
C LEU A 124 -5.82 7.87 23.48
N GLU A 125 -5.08 6.91 24.03
CA GLU A 125 -5.15 6.51 25.45
C GLU A 125 -4.69 7.61 26.42
N TYR A 126 -3.74 8.45 26.01
CA TYR A 126 -3.21 9.53 26.84
C TYR A 126 -4.26 10.61 27.14
N TYR A 127 -5.10 10.95 26.16
CA TYR A 127 -6.14 11.98 26.32
C TYR A 127 -7.48 11.41 26.79
N ASP A 128 -7.79 10.16 26.46
CA ASP A 128 -9.04 9.51 26.84
C ASP A 128 -8.84 7.99 26.94
N PRO A 129 -8.62 7.44 28.15
CA PRO A 129 -8.45 6.00 28.36
C PRO A 129 -9.63 5.13 27.87
N ASP A 130 -10.84 5.71 27.81
CA ASP A 130 -12.06 5.02 27.39
C ASP A 130 -12.44 5.29 25.92
N ILE A 131 -11.53 5.87 25.14
CA ILE A 131 -11.78 6.30 23.75
C ILE A 131 -12.30 5.16 22.86
N TYR A 132 -11.85 3.93 23.08
CA TYR A 132 -12.28 2.75 22.31
C TYR A 132 -13.76 2.39 22.48
N GLN A 133 -14.43 2.93 23.50
CA GLN A 133 -15.87 2.74 23.74
C GLN A 133 -16.70 3.86 23.10
N LYS A 134 -16.07 4.93 22.61
CA LYS A 134 -16.75 6.16 22.17
C LYS A 134 -16.76 6.25 20.64
N MET A 135 -17.78 5.65 20.02
CA MET A 135 -17.92 5.66 18.55
C MET A 135 -17.92 7.08 17.95
N GLU A 136 -18.53 8.05 18.63
CA GLU A 136 -18.53 9.46 18.23
C GLU A 136 -17.12 10.02 18.04
N ARG A 137 -16.14 9.59 18.87
CA ARG A 137 -14.74 9.98 18.71
C ARG A 137 -14.13 9.39 17.45
N PHE A 138 -14.47 8.17 17.06
CA PHE A 138 -13.98 7.61 15.80
C PHE A 138 -14.63 8.25 14.56
N ILE A 139 -15.88 8.70 14.67
CA ILE A 139 -16.53 9.50 13.62
C ILE A 139 -15.83 10.86 13.48
N GLU A 140 -15.54 11.53 14.60
CA GLU A 140 -14.79 12.78 14.60
C GLU A 140 -13.38 12.58 14.03
N LEU A 141 -12.68 11.52 14.45
CA LEU A 141 -11.35 11.15 13.95
C LEU A 141 -11.33 10.96 12.43
N HIS A 142 -12.29 10.19 11.90
CA HIS A 142 -12.41 9.95 10.47
C HIS A 142 -12.47 11.26 9.68
N ASN A 143 -13.33 12.18 10.13
CA ASN A 143 -13.54 13.45 9.47
C ASN A 143 -12.37 14.42 9.65
N PHE A 144 -11.75 14.43 10.83
CA PHE A 144 -10.50 15.15 11.10
C PHE A 144 -9.41 14.71 10.13
N ASN A 145 -9.10 13.42 10.09
CA ASN A 145 -8.07 12.84 9.22
C ASN A 145 -8.30 13.19 7.75
N ARG A 146 -9.54 12.97 7.27
CA ARG A 146 -9.90 13.28 5.89
C ARG A 146 -9.69 14.75 5.56
N THR A 147 -10.05 15.64 6.48
CA THR A 147 -9.91 17.10 6.28
C THR A 147 -8.44 17.52 6.26
N VAL A 148 -7.61 17.00 7.17
CA VAL A 148 -6.17 17.26 7.18
C VAL A 148 -5.52 16.78 5.87
N ILE A 149 -5.74 15.53 5.49
CA ILE A 149 -5.11 14.93 4.30
C ILE A 149 -5.51 15.64 3.00
N ILE A 150 -6.76 16.06 2.85
CA ILE A 150 -7.21 16.76 1.63
C ILE A 150 -6.55 18.14 1.52
N HIS A 151 -6.42 18.88 2.63
CA HIS A 151 -5.88 20.25 2.60
C HIS A 151 -4.34 20.29 2.66
N ALA A 152 -3.69 19.27 3.21
CA ALA A 152 -2.24 19.10 3.24
C ALA A 152 -1.77 18.01 2.25
N LEU A 153 -2.51 17.82 1.15
CA LEU A 153 -2.24 16.76 0.17
C LEU A 153 -0.82 16.85 -0.43
N PRO A 154 -0.30 18.03 -0.83
CA PRO A 154 1.06 18.13 -1.36
C PRO A 154 2.14 17.67 -0.36
N GLU A 155 2.03 18.10 0.89
CA GLU A 155 2.94 17.71 1.97
C GLU A 155 2.84 16.21 2.24
N PHE A 156 1.61 15.68 2.32
CA PHE A 156 1.36 14.26 2.51
C PHE A 156 1.98 13.40 1.39
N LEU A 157 1.81 13.81 0.13
CA LEU A 157 2.41 13.12 -1.02
C LEU A 157 3.93 13.19 -1.00
N THR A 158 4.50 14.33 -0.59
CA THR A 158 5.95 14.50 -0.45
C THR A 158 6.49 13.52 0.59
N HIS A 159 5.87 13.46 1.78
CA HIS A 159 6.25 12.53 2.83
C HIS A 159 6.09 11.06 2.39
N MET A 160 5.00 10.72 1.72
CA MET A 160 4.79 9.38 1.16
C MET A 160 5.95 8.98 0.25
N ILE A 161 6.41 9.86 -0.64
CA ILE A 161 7.52 9.57 -1.57
C ILE A 161 8.85 9.47 -0.83
N THR A 162 9.13 10.38 0.11
CA THR A 162 10.39 10.38 0.87
C THR A 162 10.52 9.18 1.80
N ASN A 163 9.41 8.57 2.21
CA ASN A 163 9.39 7.42 3.11
C ASN A 163 9.56 6.08 2.37
N ILE A 164 9.52 6.05 1.04
CA ILE A 164 9.70 4.82 0.25
C ILE A 164 11.03 4.10 0.56
N PRO A 165 12.20 4.78 0.62
CA PRO A 165 13.46 4.12 0.94
C PRO A 165 13.43 3.44 2.31
N GLU A 166 12.83 4.10 3.30
CA GLU A 166 12.71 3.57 4.65
C GLU A 166 11.82 2.32 4.68
N VAL A 167 10.65 2.36 4.03
CA VAL A 167 9.79 1.19 3.86
C VAL A 167 10.56 0.04 3.22
N LEU A 168 11.31 0.28 2.15
CA LEU A 168 12.05 -0.78 1.45
C LEU A 168 13.23 -1.36 2.26
N LEU A 169 13.85 -0.54 3.12
CA LEU A 169 15.00 -0.93 3.93
C LEU A 169 14.63 -1.48 5.32
N GLU A 170 13.37 -1.45 5.70
CA GLU A 170 12.90 -2.00 6.97
C GLU A 170 13.25 -3.50 7.10
N VAL A 171 14.04 -3.86 8.12
CA VAL A 171 14.51 -5.23 8.36
C VAL A 171 13.60 -5.93 9.36
N ASN A 172 13.25 -7.19 9.12
CA ASN A 172 12.40 -7.94 10.06
C ASN A 172 13.21 -8.37 11.30
N GLU A 173 12.93 -7.76 12.45
CA GLU A 173 13.64 -8.04 13.71
C GLU A 173 13.43 -9.49 14.18
N PHE A 174 12.28 -10.10 13.86
CA PHE A 174 11.97 -11.50 14.20
C PHE A 174 12.81 -12.51 13.40
N THR A 175 13.49 -12.07 12.34
CA THR A 175 14.38 -12.92 11.55
C THR A 175 15.85 -12.80 11.97
N GLN A 176 16.15 -12.02 13.02
CA GLN A 176 17.53 -11.80 13.44
C GLN A 176 18.08 -12.96 14.29
N VAL A 177 19.14 -13.60 13.79
CA VAL A 177 19.92 -14.57 14.57
C VAL A 177 20.93 -13.83 15.43
N LYS A 178 20.65 -13.71 16.74
CA LYS A 178 21.51 -13.00 17.71
C LYS A 178 22.83 -13.71 18.03
N ASN A 179 22.90 -15.04 17.86
CA ASN A 179 24.11 -15.81 18.17
C ASN A 179 24.49 -16.78 17.03
N ARG A 180 25.47 -16.39 16.21
CA ARG A 180 26.01 -17.20 15.11
C ARG A 180 26.72 -18.48 15.57
N ASN A 181 27.14 -18.56 16.84
CA ASN A 181 27.92 -19.68 17.37
C ASN A 181 27.03 -20.77 18.01
N ALA A 182 25.70 -20.67 17.90
CA ALA A 182 24.76 -21.63 18.49
C ALA A 182 24.67 -22.97 17.73
N GLY A 183 25.38 -23.13 16.60
CA GLY A 183 25.45 -24.37 15.82
C GLY A 183 25.50 -24.12 14.31
N VAL A 184 25.72 -25.18 13.52
CA VAL A 184 25.85 -25.10 12.05
C VAL A 184 24.62 -24.46 11.39
N ILE A 185 23.41 -24.81 11.85
CA ILE A 185 22.16 -24.22 11.34
C ILE A 185 22.11 -22.72 11.64
N ALA A 186 22.52 -22.29 12.84
CA ALA A 186 22.57 -20.87 13.20
C ALA A 186 23.56 -20.09 12.33
N THR A 187 24.72 -20.68 12.00
CA THR A 187 25.71 -20.09 11.07
C THR A 187 25.13 -19.96 9.65
N ILE A 188 24.43 -20.99 9.16
CA ILE A 188 23.80 -20.96 7.82
C ILE A 188 22.72 -19.89 7.77
N VAL A 189 21.81 -19.85 8.75
CA VAL A 189 20.74 -18.85 8.81
C VAL A 189 21.32 -17.44 8.94
N TRP A 190 22.37 -17.26 9.76
CA TRP A 190 23.07 -15.98 9.86
C TRP A 190 23.70 -15.56 8.53
N ALA A 191 24.37 -16.46 7.80
CA ALA A 191 24.94 -16.17 6.50
C ALA A 191 23.86 -15.79 5.46
N VAL A 192 22.74 -16.53 5.43
CA VAL A 192 21.58 -16.22 4.60
C VAL A 192 21.01 -14.85 4.95
N GLN A 193 20.93 -14.50 6.24
CA GLN A 193 20.47 -13.19 6.71
C GLN A 193 21.39 -12.05 6.24
N GLN A 194 22.72 -12.24 6.28
CA GLN A 194 23.68 -11.24 5.77
C GLN A 194 23.53 -11.03 4.26
N ILE A 195 23.35 -12.11 3.50
CA ILE A 195 23.10 -12.03 2.06
C ILE A 195 21.77 -11.32 1.81
N TYR A 196 20.72 -11.67 2.56
CA TYR A 196 19.41 -11.03 2.48
C TYR A 196 19.47 -9.52 2.72
N GLY A 197 20.17 -9.09 3.78
CA GLY A 197 20.36 -7.66 4.09
C GLY A 197 21.09 -6.90 2.97
N LYS A 198 22.05 -7.53 2.28
CA LYS A 198 22.72 -6.93 1.12
C LYS A 198 21.79 -6.86 -0.11
N ILE A 199 21.06 -7.93 -0.39
CA ILE A 199 20.10 -7.98 -1.50
C ILE A 199 18.96 -6.97 -1.31
N GLN A 200 18.59 -6.68 -0.05
CA GLN A 200 17.56 -5.70 0.26
C GLN A 200 17.86 -4.30 -0.32
N TYR A 201 19.12 -3.88 -0.39
CA TYR A 201 19.48 -2.60 -1.03
C TYR A 201 19.13 -2.55 -2.53
N VAL A 202 19.07 -3.71 -3.22
CA VAL A 202 18.62 -3.78 -4.62
C VAL A 202 17.15 -3.38 -4.75
N THR A 203 16.35 -3.54 -3.69
CA THR A 203 14.94 -3.16 -3.70
C THR A 203 14.75 -1.64 -3.80
N LEU A 204 15.74 -0.82 -3.44
CA LEU A 204 15.72 0.63 -3.66
C LEU A 204 15.61 1.01 -5.13
N LEU A 205 15.99 0.11 -6.05
CA LEU A 205 15.86 0.34 -7.48
C LEU A 205 14.41 0.19 -7.99
N ILE A 206 13.49 -0.36 -7.19
CA ILE A 206 12.12 -0.66 -7.61
C ILE A 206 11.39 0.55 -8.22
N PRO A 207 11.38 1.75 -7.59
CA PRO A 207 10.67 2.90 -8.17
C PRO A 207 11.23 3.28 -9.56
N PHE A 208 12.55 3.24 -9.71
CA PHE A 208 13.22 3.55 -10.98
C PHE A 208 12.97 2.49 -12.05
N VAL A 209 13.12 1.22 -11.69
CA VAL A 209 12.85 0.09 -12.61
C VAL A 209 11.39 0.08 -13.03
N TRP A 210 10.46 0.38 -12.13
CA TRP A 210 9.03 0.49 -12.44
C TRP A 210 8.75 1.59 -13.47
N ILE A 211 9.33 2.79 -13.31
CA ILE A 211 9.20 3.86 -14.31
C ILE A 211 9.70 3.40 -15.68
N VAL A 212 10.87 2.77 -15.74
CA VAL A 212 11.44 2.27 -17.00
C VAL A 212 10.54 1.21 -17.65
N VAL A 213 10.04 0.25 -16.85
CA VAL A 213 9.10 -0.78 -17.32
C VAL A 213 7.81 -0.17 -17.86
N MET A 214 7.25 0.84 -17.19
CA MET A 214 6.04 1.53 -17.63
C MET A 214 6.26 2.27 -18.95
N ILE A 215 7.37 2.99 -19.11
CA ILE A 215 7.73 3.66 -20.36
C ILE A 215 7.84 2.64 -21.51
N LEU A 216 8.55 1.53 -21.28
CA LEU A 216 8.72 0.48 -22.29
C LEU A 216 7.43 -0.24 -22.65
N TRP A 217 6.56 -0.45 -21.66
CA TRP A 217 5.25 -1.06 -21.88
C TRP A 217 4.34 -0.13 -22.69
N VAL A 218 4.28 1.16 -22.38
CA VAL A 218 3.48 2.14 -23.14
C VAL A 218 3.96 2.26 -24.59
N THR A 219 5.28 2.31 -24.80
CA THR A 219 5.87 2.50 -26.13
C THR A 219 5.86 1.23 -26.97
N LYS A 220 6.10 0.06 -26.37
CA LYS A 220 6.24 -1.23 -27.07
C LYS A 220 5.61 -2.36 -26.25
N PRO A 221 4.27 -2.47 -26.22
CA PRO A 221 3.56 -3.43 -25.40
C PRO A 221 3.73 -4.86 -25.94
N THR A 222 4.50 -5.68 -25.22
CA THR A 222 4.58 -7.13 -25.42
C THR A 222 3.90 -7.87 -24.26
N ARG A 223 3.67 -9.18 -24.39
CA ARG A 223 3.09 -9.98 -23.29
C ARG A 223 4.00 -9.95 -22.06
N ALA A 224 5.30 -10.14 -22.25
CA ALA A 224 6.28 -10.09 -21.16
C ALA A 224 6.31 -8.71 -20.46
N ARG A 225 6.32 -7.62 -21.24
CA ARG A 225 6.30 -6.26 -20.68
C ARG A 225 4.99 -5.93 -19.98
N THR A 226 3.87 -6.43 -20.49
CA THR A 226 2.56 -6.24 -19.85
C THR A 226 2.49 -6.97 -18.52
N LEU A 227 2.98 -8.22 -18.45
CA LEU A 227 3.06 -8.96 -17.19
C LEU A 227 3.97 -8.24 -16.18
N THR A 228 5.13 -7.77 -16.64
CA THR A 228 6.10 -7.04 -15.80
C THR A 228 5.51 -5.70 -15.32
N ALA A 229 4.80 -4.97 -16.18
CA ALA A 229 4.13 -3.72 -15.84
C ALA A 229 2.98 -3.93 -14.83
N LEU A 230 2.18 -5.00 -15.00
CA LEU A 230 1.13 -5.36 -14.05
C LEU A 230 1.72 -5.67 -12.68
N LEU A 231 2.73 -6.53 -12.62
CA LEU A 231 3.37 -6.91 -11.36
C LEU A 231 4.07 -5.71 -10.71
N GLY A 232 4.80 -4.91 -11.48
CA GLY A 232 5.44 -3.69 -10.98
C GLY A 232 4.43 -2.68 -10.44
N THR A 233 3.29 -2.53 -11.10
CA THR A 233 2.21 -1.65 -10.65
C THR A 233 1.54 -2.17 -9.37
N MET A 234 1.36 -3.49 -9.22
CA MET A 234 0.90 -4.09 -7.96
C MET A 234 1.90 -3.90 -6.82
N VAL A 235 3.20 -4.07 -7.08
CA VAL A 235 4.26 -3.88 -6.09
C VAL A 235 4.33 -2.42 -5.66
N MET A 236 4.38 -1.50 -6.62
CA MET A 236 4.51 -0.08 -6.35
C MET A 236 3.28 0.48 -5.62
N SER A 237 2.06 0.07 -6.00
CA SER A 237 0.84 0.53 -5.32
C SER A 237 0.79 0.09 -3.86
N GLN A 238 1.28 -1.12 -3.55
CA GLN A 238 1.36 -1.60 -2.17
C GLN A 238 2.48 -0.90 -1.38
N ILE A 239 3.64 -0.62 -1.99
CA ILE A 239 4.70 0.17 -1.34
C ILE A 239 4.20 1.58 -1.02
N LEU A 240 3.54 2.25 -1.97
CA LEU A 240 2.96 3.58 -1.78
C LEU A 240 1.91 3.57 -0.68
N LEU A 241 1.05 2.55 -0.64
CA LEU A 241 0.05 2.41 0.42
C LEU A 241 0.69 2.28 1.80
N ILE A 242 1.74 1.46 1.93
CA ILE A 242 2.47 1.32 3.20
C ILE A 242 3.12 2.64 3.59
N ALA A 243 3.79 3.31 2.65
CA ALA A 243 4.43 4.60 2.90
C ALA A 243 3.42 5.70 3.29
N ALA A 244 2.21 5.66 2.72
CA ALA A 244 1.17 6.66 2.92
C ALA A 244 0.36 6.45 4.20
N VAL A 245 -0.09 5.21 4.46
CA VAL A 245 -1.14 4.95 5.45
C VAL A 245 -0.57 4.35 6.72
N VAL A 246 0.50 3.56 6.62
CA VAL A 246 0.97 2.76 7.75
C VAL A 246 1.97 3.59 8.55
N TYR A 247 1.72 3.69 9.85
CA TYR A 247 2.62 4.35 10.78
C TYR A 247 3.75 3.39 11.22
N ARG A 248 4.94 3.95 11.46
CA ARG A 248 6.19 3.21 11.60
C ARG A 248 6.31 2.39 12.89
N ASP A 249 5.95 2.99 14.03
CA ASP A 249 6.56 2.65 15.33
C ASP A 249 5.65 1.80 16.25
N ILE A 250 4.82 0.92 15.66
CA ILE A 250 4.17 -0.20 16.38
C ILE A 250 4.69 -1.52 15.81
N GLY A 251 5.43 -2.27 16.65
CA GLY A 251 5.63 -3.72 16.50
C GLY A 251 6.09 -4.22 15.13
N GLY A 252 6.88 -3.44 14.39
CA GLY A 252 7.33 -3.81 13.05
C GLY A 252 6.19 -3.92 12.03
N GLN A 253 5.16 -3.07 12.09
CA GLN A 253 4.03 -3.13 11.16
C GLN A 253 4.45 -3.06 9.69
N TYR A 254 5.42 -2.22 9.32
CA TYR A 254 6.04 -2.24 7.99
C TYR A 254 6.56 -3.62 7.60
N GLN A 255 7.25 -4.31 8.52
CA GLN A 255 7.80 -5.64 8.31
C GLN A 255 6.69 -6.65 8.04
N ARG A 256 5.60 -6.60 8.82
CA ARG A 256 4.44 -7.48 8.63
C ARG A 256 3.79 -7.29 7.26
N LEU A 257 3.68 -6.05 6.78
CA LEU A 257 3.10 -5.77 5.46
C LEU A 257 4.04 -6.13 4.32
N LEU A 258 5.31 -5.78 4.44
CA LEU A 258 6.33 -6.06 3.45
C LEU A 258 6.62 -7.54 3.30
N SER A 259 6.51 -8.35 4.37
CA SER A 259 6.73 -9.80 4.29
C SER A 259 5.83 -10.47 3.24
N VAL A 260 4.61 -9.97 3.07
CA VAL A 260 3.64 -10.44 2.06
C VAL A 260 4.01 -10.00 0.64
N ILE A 261 4.64 -8.83 0.50
CA ILE A 261 4.95 -8.19 -0.78
C ILE A 261 6.33 -8.58 -1.30
N ARG A 262 7.28 -8.92 -0.41
CA ARG A 262 8.66 -9.29 -0.75
C ARG A 262 8.77 -10.33 -1.87
N PRO A 263 7.98 -11.44 -1.90
CA PRO A 263 8.01 -12.37 -3.03
C PRO A 263 7.65 -11.71 -4.37
N GLN A 264 6.67 -10.79 -4.36
CA GLN A 264 6.23 -10.04 -5.55
C GLN A 264 7.30 -9.05 -6.00
N ILE A 265 7.99 -8.40 -5.05
CA ILE A 265 9.15 -7.54 -5.30
C ILE A 265 10.26 -8.31 -6.01
N PHE A 266 10.64 -9.48 -5.48
CA PHE A 266 11.70 -10.29 -6.09
C PHE A 266 11.30 -10.77 -7.48
N LEU A 267 10.06 -11.24 -7.64
CA LEU A 267 9.55 -11.66 -8.94
C LEU A 267 9.54 -10.49 -9.94
N PHE A 268 9.17 -9.28 -9.49
CA PHE A 268 9.21 -8.08 -10.31
C PHE A 268 10.62 -7.74 -10.78
N LEU A 269 11.61 -7.76 -9.88
CA LEU A 269 13.00 -7.48 -10.22
C LEU A 269 13.55 -8.51 -11.24
N VAL A 270 13.32 -9.80 -11.01
CA VAL A 270 13.76 -10.87 -11.92
C VAL A 270 13.10 -10.74 -13.30
N LEU A 271 11.78 -10.54 -13.35
CA LEU A 271 11.07 -10.35 -14.62
C LEU A 271 11.47 -9.06 -15.33
N SER A 272 11.82 -8.01 -14.58
CA SER A 272 12.33 -6.76 -15.15
C SER A 272 13.64 -7.00 -15.89
N VAL A 273 14.61 -7.70 -15.28
CA VAL A 273 15.86 -8.06 -15.96
C VAL A 273 15.59 -8.82 -17.26
N TRP A 274 14.71 -9.82 -17.23
CA TRP A 274 14.36 -10.61 -18.41
C TRP A 274 13.68 -9.77 -19.51
N SER A 275 12.73 -8.91 -19.14
CA SER A 275 11.99 -8.06 -20.09
C SER A 275 12.82 -6.93 -20.71
N LEU A 276 13.89 -6.52 -20.02
CA LEU A 276 14.85 -5.51 -20.46
C LEU A 276 15.98 -6.11 -21.31
N TRP A 277 16.21 -7.43 -21.22
CA TRP A 277 17.30 -8.10 -21.91
C TRP A 277 17.11 -8.14 -23.45
N PRO A 278 18.14 -7.84 -24.27
CA PRO A 278 18.02 -7.75 -25.72
C PRO A 278 17.55 -9.03 -26.44
N HIS A 279 17.91 -10.22 -25.94
CA HIS A 279 17.51 -11.51 -26.55
C HIS A 279 16.05 -11.90 -26.28
N GLY A 280 15.33 -11.24 -25.37
CA GLY A 280 13.88 -11.42 -25.20
C GLY A 280 13.04 -10.77 -26.31
N ARG A 281 13.68 -10.11 -27.30
CA ARG A 281 13.01 -9.40 -28.40
C ARG A 281 12.58 -10.31 -29.55
N GLU A 282 13.11 -11.53 -29.65
CA GLU A 282 12.89 -12.40 -30.82
C GLU A 282 11.57 -13.21 -30.75
N GLU A 283 11.01 -13.47 -29.55
CA GLU A 283 9.88 -14.41 -29.43
C GLU A 283 8.46 -13.80 -29.39
N GLN A 284 8.26 -12.48 -29.53
CA GLN A 284 6.92 -11.89 -29.26
C GLN A 284 6.34 -10.98 -30.34
N LYS A 285 6.50 -11.34 -31.62
CA LYS A 285 5.51 -10.97 -32.65
C LYS A 285 4.44 -12.06 -32.70
N VAL A 286 3.37 -11.92 -31.92
CA VAL A 286 2.12 -12.65 -32.19
C VAL A 286 0.99 -11.65 -32.30
N LEU A 287 0.35 -11.71 -33.46
CA LEU A 287 -0.84 -11.01 -33.95
C LEU A 287 -1.97 -10.87 -32.91
#